data_AF-A0A9X2I7E6-F1
#
_entry.id   AF-A0A9X2I7E6-F1
#
_cell.length_a   1.000
_cell.length_b   1.000
_cell.length_c   1.000
_cell.angle_alpha   90.00
_cell.angle_beta   90.00
_cell.angle_gamma   90.00
#
_symmetry.space_group_name_H-M   'P 1'
#
loop_
_entity.id
_entity.type
_entity.pdbx_description
1 polymer ?
#
loop_
_entity_poly.entity_id
_entity_poly.type
_entity_poly.pdbx_seq_one_letter_code
_entity_poly.pdbx_strand_id
1 'polypeptide(L)'
;MSKSTDVTGPDAENPEWTDEMFARARRGTEAARRLGRPKSEKTKRSTTLRLDEDVIEFFKRDGKGWQTRLNNALREYVSEHR
;
A
#
# COMPACT_ATOMS: atom_id res chain seq x y z
N MET A 1 20.10 -17.20 -27.78
CA MET A 1 20.59 -16.92 -26.42
C MET A 1 19.57 -17.45 -25.44
N SER A 2 19.66 -18.74 -25.10
CA SER A 2 18.70 -19.38 -24.18
C SER A 2 19.22 -19.20 -22.77
N LYS A 3 18.59 -18.33 -21.98
CA LYS A 3 18.91 -18.26 -20.54
C LYS A 3 18.22 -19.45 -19.88
N SER A 4 19.05 -20.41 -19.45
CA SER A 4 18.65 -21.42 -18.48
C SER A 4 18.50 -20.71 -17.13
N THR A 5 17.26 -20.47 -16.73
CA THR A 5 16.95 -19.98 -15.37
C THR A 5 16.82 -21.21 -14.49
N ASP A 6 17.70 -21.35 -13.51
CA ASP A 6 17.58 -22.38 -12.48
C ASP A 6 16.30 -22.11 -11.67
N VAL A 7 15.32 -23.02 -11.78
CA VAL A 7 13.97 -22.89 -11.20
C VAL A 7 13.91 -23.61 -9.85
N THR A 8 14.79 -23.25 -8.91
CA THR A 8 14.77 -23.83 -7.56
C THR A 8 14.40 -22.74 -6.56
N GLY A 9 13.12 -22.35 -6.56
CA GLY A 9 12.51 -21.37 -5.66
C GLY A 9 10.98 -21.47 -5.71
N PRO A 10 10.21 -20.68 -4.91
CA PRO A 10 8.74 -20.68 -4.94
C PRO A 10 8.14 -20.35 -6.32
N ASP A 11 8.96 -19.84 -7.24
CA ASP A 11 8.62 -19.60 -8.63
C ASP A 11 8.51 -20.90 -9.47
N ALA A 12 8.92 -22.06 -8.95
CA ALA A 12 8.71 -23.36 -9.61
C ALA A 12 7.22 -23.71 -9.77
N GLU A 13 6.38 -23.25 -8.85
CA GLU A 13 4.92 -23.40 -8.91
C GLU A 13 4.24 -22.31 -9.75
N ASN A 14 4.98 -21.27 -10.16
CA ASN A 14 4.48 -20.16 -10.94
C ASN A 14 5.30 -20.00 -12.24
N PRO A 15 5.15 -20.92 -13.20
CA PRO A 15 5.91 -20.87 -14.44
C PRO A 15 5.56 -19.62 -15.26
N GLU A 16 6.52 -19.21 -16.09
CA GLU A 16 6.32 -18.13 -17.06
C GLU A 16 5.12 -18.43 -17.96
N TRP A 17 4.34 -17.38 -18.24
CA TRP A 17 3.16 -17.52 -19.10
C TRP A 17 3.59 -17.76 -20.55
N THR A 18 2.99 -18.76 -21.19
CA THR A 18 3.21 -19.03 -22.62
C THR A 18 2.40 -18.08 -23.50
N ASP A 19 2.80 -17.91 -24.76
CA ASP A 19 2.09 -17.06 -25.72
C ASP A 19 0.62 -17.50 -25.92
N GLU A 20 0.37 -18.81 -25.89
CA GLU A 20 -0.99 -19.37 -25.95
C GLU A 20 -1.81 -19.02 -24.70
N MET A 21 -1.17 -18.99 -23.53
CA MET A 21 -1.81 -18.55 -22.28
C MET A 21 -2.22 -17.08 -22.33
N PHE A 22 -1.37 -16.23 -22.92
CA PHE A 22 -1.72 -14.83 -23.17
C PHE A 22 -2.85 -14.69 -24.19
N ALA A 23 -2.83 -15.48 -25.27
CA ALA A 23 -3.87 -15.45 -26.30
C ALA A 23 -5.26 -15.81 -25.76
N ARG A 24 -5.35 -16.74 -24.78
CA ARG A 24 -6.61 -17.10 -24.11
C ARG A 24 -6.98 -16.22 -22.92
N ALA A 25 -6.12 -15.27 -22.53
CA ALA A 25 -6.35 -14.43 -21.37
C ALA A 25 -7.57 -13.51 -21.61
N ARG A 26 -8.49 -13.46 -20.64
CA ARG A 26 -9.65 -12.56 -20.68
C ARG A 26 -9.37 -11.32 -19.84
N ARG A 27 -9.72 -10.13 -20.35
CA ARG A 27 -9.72 -8.93 -19.52
C ARG A 27 -10.70 -9.12 -18.35
N GLY A 28 -10.32 -8.63 -17.18
CA GLY A 28 -11.23 -8.56 -16.04
C GLY A 28 -12.54 -7.86 -16.42
N THR A 29 -13.65 -8.39 -15.93
CA THR A 29 -14.98 -7.82 -16.15
C THR A 29 -15.08 -6.42 -15.53
N GLU A 30 -16.09 -5.65 -15.91
CA GLU A 30 -16.36 -4.34 -15.30
C GLU A 30 -16.58 -4.45 -13.78
N ALA A 31 -17.19 -5.55 -13.31
CA ALA A 31 -17.28 -5.91 -11.90
C ALA A 31 -15.91 -6.17 -11.26
N ALA A 32 -14.99 -6.87 -11.94
CA ALA A 32 -13.62 -7.10 -11.46
C ALA A 32 -12.80 -5.80 -11.36
N ARG A 33 -13.07 -4.79 -12.21
CA ARG A 33 -12.45 -3.46 -12.10
C ARG A 33 -12.92 -2.68 -10.86
N ARG A 34 -14.08 -3.03 -10.32
CA ARG A 34 -14.61 -2.47 -9.06
C ARG A 34 -14.15 -3.24 -7.82
N LEU A 35 -13.44 -4.37 -7.98
CA LEU A 35 -12.73 -5.07 -6.89
C LEU A 35 -11.47 -4.28 -6.49
N GLY A 36 -11.69 -3.09 -5.96
CA GLY A 36 -10.69 -2.32 -5.21
C GLY A 36 -11.24 -2.04 -3.81
N ARG A 37 -10.39 -1.58 -2.89
CA ARG A 37 -10.91 -1.03 -1.62
C ARG A 37 -11.93 0.06 -1.97
N PRO A 38 -13.15 0.03 -1.40
CA PRO A 38 -14.14 1.06 -1.67
C PRO A 38 -13.53 2.43 -1.41
N LYS A 39 -13.81 3.37 -2.33
CA LYS A 39 -13.32 4.74 -2.22
C LYS A 39 -13.82 5.30 -0.89
N SER A 40 -12.89 5.81 -0.07
CA SER A 40 -13.29 6.45 1.17
C SER A 40 -13.94 7.80 0.85
N GLU A 41 -15.13 8.05 1.40
CA GLU A 41 -15.83 9.35 1.31
C GLU A 41 -14.98 10.49 1.87
N LYS A 42 -14.11 10.20 2.86
CA LYS A 42 -13.21 11.17 3.48
C LYS A 42 -11.77 10.67 3.40
N THR A 43 -11.09 11.02 2.31
CA THR A 43 -9.67 10.72 2.15
C THR A 43 -8.81 11.64 3.00
N LYS A 44 -7.75 11.08 3.60
CA LYS A 44 -6.68 11.89 4.20
C LYS A 44 -6.07 12.79 3.13
N ARG A 45 -5.81 14.06 3.45
CA ARG A 45 -5.07 14.97 2.56
C ARG A 45 -3.59 14.86 2.89
N SER A 46 -2.77 14.59 1.87
CA SER A 46 -1.32 14.68 2.02
C SER A 46 -0.93 16.15 2.06
N THR A 47 -0.20 16.56 3.10
CA THR A 47 0.29 17.92 3.26
C THR A 47 1.75 17.87 3.66
N THR A 48 2.51 18.90 3.30
CA THR A 48 3.88 19.08 3.78
C THR A 48 3.84 19.95 5.03
N LEU A 49 4.21 19.38 6.18
CA LEU A 49 4.32 20.08 7.46
C LEU A 49 5.72 19.82 8.02
N ARG A 50 6.34 20.86 8.57
CA ARG A 50 7.56 20.72 9.37
C ARG A 50 7.14 20.55 10.82
N LEU A 51 7.72 19.54 11.47
CA LEU A 51 7.54 19.25 12.89
C LEU A 51 8.92 19.29 13.54
N ASP A 52 8.95 19.58 14.83
CA ASP A 52 10.17 19.52 15.61
C ASP A 52 10.69 18.08 15.69
N GLU A 53 12.01 17.94 15.79
CA GLU A 53 12.70 16.64 15.73
C GLU A 53 12.28 15.73 16.90
N ASP A 54 12.12 16.30 18.09
CA ASP A 54 11.71 15.59 19.31
C ASP A 54 10.32 14.96 19.16
N VAL A 55 9.38 15.67 18.53
CA VAL A 55 8.03 15.15 18.22
C VAL A 55 8.13 13.97 17.26
N ILE A 56 8.93 14.10 16.20
CA ILE A 56 9.11 13.03 15.22
C ILE A 56 9.71 11.79 15.88
N GLU A 57 10.76 11.96 16.67
CA GLU A 57 11.47 10.87 17.35
C GLU A 57 10.58 10.18 18.39
N PHE A 58 9.79 10.95 19.15
CA PHE A 58 8.82 10.42 20.09
C PHE A 58 7.85 9.43 19.40
N PHE A 59 7.25 9.81 18.28
CA PHE A 59 6.30 8.93 17.59
C PHE A 59 7.00 7.79 16.85
N LYS A 60 8.16 8.02 16.23
CA LYS A 60 8.92 6.99 15.50
C LYS A 60 9.43 5.87 16.40
N ARG A 61 9.68 6.13 17.69
CA ARG A 61 10.18 5.14 18.66
C ARG A 61 9.37 3.83 18.66
N ASP A 62 8.05 3.90 18.55
CA ASP A 62 7.18 2.71 18.53
C ASP A 62 6.98 2.11 17.12
N GLY A 63 7.83 2.49 16.16
CA GLY A 63 7.95 1.85 14.85
C GLY A 63 6.75 2.05 13.92
N LYS A 64 6.35 0.97 13.22
CA LYS A 64 5.31 1.00 12.17
C LYS A 64 4.02 1.64 12.70
N GLY A 65 3.45 2.54 11.89
CA GLY A 65 2.21 3.23 12.23
C GLY A 65 2.36 4.52 13.03
N TRP A 66 3.58 5.01 13.26
CA TRP A 66 3.83 6.28 13.97
C TRP A 66 3.07 7.47 13.40
N GLN A 67 2.97 7.59 12.06
CA GLN A 67 2.18 8.66 11.42
C GLN A 67 0.68 8.57 11.74
N THR A 68 0.15 7.36 11.92
CA THR A 68 -1.24 7.17 12.33
C THR A 68 -1.45 7.62 13.78
N ARG A 69 -0.50 7.32 14.67
CA ARG A 69 -0.53 7.79 16.07
C ARG A 69 -0.45 9.32 16.15
N LEU A 70 0.48 9.92 15.42
CA LEU A 70 0.59 11.38 15.31
C LEU A 70 -0.73 12.02 14.84
N ASN A 71 -1.34 11.46 13.77
CA ASN A 71 -2.63 11.95 13.29
C ASN A 71 -3.75 11.81 14.35
N ASN A 72 -3.74 10.76 15.17
CA ASN A 72 -4.74 10.58 16.22
C ASN A 72 -4.55 11.61 17.34
N ALA A 73 -3.31 11.87 17.77
CA ALA A 73 -3.02 12.91 18.75
C ALA A 73 -3.48 14.30 18.27
N LEU A 74 -3.25 14.63 16.99
CA LEU A 74 -3.74 15.88 16.40
C LEU A 74 -5.28 15.96 16.39
N ARG A 75 -5.98 14.83 16.19
CA ARG A 75 -7.44 14.80 16.23
C ARG A 75 -7.99 15.01 17.64
N GLU A 76 -7.34 14.41 18.63
CA GLU A 76 -7.68 14.59 20.05
C GLU A 76 -7.52 16.06 20.44
N TYR A 77 -6.37 16.67 20.14
CA TYR A 77 -6.13 18.10 20.35
C TYR A 77 -7.22 18.97 19.71
N VAL A 78 -7.57 18.71 18.44
CA VAL A 78 -8.63 19.43 17.74
C VAL A 78 -10.00 19.22 18.39
N SER A 79 -10.28 18.06 18.99
CA SER A 79 -11.56 17.79 19.65
C SER A 79 -11.67 18.48 21.01
N GLU A 80 -10.57 18.60 21.75
CA GLU A 80 -10.51 19.27 23.05
C GLU A 80 -10.57 20.79 22.94
N HIS A 81 -10.01 21.35 21.86
CA HIS A 81 -9.88 22.79 21.65
C HIS A 81 -10.93 23.34 20.68
N ARG A 82 -12.07 22.66 20.59
CA ARG A 82 -13.17 23.01 19.69
C ARG A 82 -14.29 23.77 20.36
#